data_AF-A0A952EAU7-F1
#
_entry.id   AF-A0A952EAU7-F1
#
_cell.length_a   1.000
_cell.length_b   1.000
_cell.length_c   1.000
_cell.angle_alpha   90.00
_cell.angle_beta   90.00
_cell.angle_gamma   90.00
#
_symmetry.space_group_name_H-M   'P 1'
#
loop_
_entity.id
_entity.type
_entity.pdbx_description
1 polymer ?
#
loop_
_entity_poly.entity_id
_entity_poly.type
_entity_poly.pdbx_seq_one_letter_code
_entity_poly.pdbx_strand_id
1 'polypeptide(L)'
;MDRSDCLYQAQPGEIAGAGGTDREDMPMKLPIIATAAHQGKALELDSERETITLRGLNGEHLGTVTWSAIIDYIWASENQDRNRYLRAEVRAPLAVKVRYWAPDSAKVESLTGGIGGGGLFIESVAPLDVGTEIRMDFALPDRPLEILEAKGKVVWVRAKLERRVHFPGMGVEFTEMSTEARKRIVELVTALNRNRFQE
;
A
#
# COMPACT_ATOMS: atom_id res chain seq x y z
N MET A 1 27.47 -30.65 65.08
CA MET A 1 27.92 -30.77 63.67
C MET A 1 27.96 -29.36 63.13
N ASP A 2 28.88 -28.49 63.55
CA ASP A 2 30.33 -28.47 63.33
C ASP A 2 30.78 -28.61 61.86
N ARG A 3 31.61 -27.62 61.47
CA ARG A 3 32.52 -27.45 60.31
C ARG A 3 31.92 -26.99 58.98
N SER A 4 32.45 -25.99 58.28
CA SER A 4 33.56 -25.06 58.54
C SER A 4 33.63 -24.06 57.38
N ASP A 5 33.91 -22.80 57.74
CA ASP A 5 34.88 -21.87 57.12
C ASP A 5 34.93 -21.72 55.59
N CYS A 6 34.63 -20.50 55.10
CA CYS A 6 35.72 -19.54 54.88
C CYS A 6 35.19 -18.13 54.61
N LEU A 7 35.55 -17.23 55.52
CA LEU A 7 35.60 -15.79 55.34
C LEU A 7 36.68 -15.42 54.31
N TYR A 8 36.39 -14.43 53.46
CA TYR A 8 37.40 -13.44 53.11
C TYR A 8 36.76 -12.05 53.12
N GLN A 9 37.13 -11.27 54.12
CA GLN A 9 36.88 -9.83 54.20
C GLN A 9 37.94 -9.10 53.37
N ALA A 10 37.55 -8.03 52.67
CA ALA A 10 38.36 -6.83 52.49
C ALA A 10 37.43 -5.61 52.30
N GLN A 11 37.62 -4.57 53.12
CA GLN A 11 36.91 -3.28 53.05
C GLN A 11 37.63 -2.28 52.09
N PRO A 12 37.34 -0.96 52.10
CA PRO A 12 36.78 -0.21 50.99
C PRO A 12 37.82 0.63 50.24
N GLY A 13 37.72 0.67 48.91
CA GLY A 13 38.45 1.64 48.09
C GLY A 13 37.50 2.69 47.55
N GLU A 14 37.54 3.89 48.13
CA GLU A 14 37.12 5.11 47.42
C GLU A 14 37.93 5.26 46.14
N ILE A 15 37.25 5.28 45.00
CA ILE A 15 37.71 6.01 43.82
C ILE A 15 36.56 6.90 43.37
N ALA A 16 36.72 8.17 43.66
CA ALA A 16 35.90 9.25 43.17
C ALA A 16 35.99 9.36 41.64
N GLY A 17 34.84 9.61 41.02
CA GLY A 17 34.71 10.34 39.76
C GLY A 17 35.06 9.57 38.48
N ALA A 18 34.07 9.39 37.61
CA ALA A 18 34.05 10.05 36.30
C ALA A 18 32.86 9.58 35.45
N GLY A 19 32.04 10.55 35.02
CA GLY A 19 31.41 10.54 33.71
C GLY A 19 30.32 9.50 33.46
N GLY A 20 29.12 9.76 33.99
CA GLY A 20 27.92 9.36 33.26
C GLY A 20 27.92 10.13 31.94
N THR A 21 28.33 9.45 30.86
CA THR A 21 28.18 10.00 29.52
C THR A 21 26.70 9.87 29.15
N ASP A 22 25.99 10.98 29.21
CA ASP A 22 24.78 11.17 28.42
C ASP A 22 25.18 10.90 26.97
N ARG A 23 24.90 9.68 26.49
CA ARG A 23 24.93 9.40 25.06
C ARG A 23 23.72 10.15 24.50
N GLU A 24 23.94 11.38 24.07
CA GLU A 24 23.02 12.03 23.13
C GLU A 24 22.76 11.02 22.01
N ASP A 25 21.51 10.55 21.92
CA ASP A 25 21.08 9.56 20.94
C ASP A 25 21.04 10.27 19.58
N MET A 26 22.24 10.48 19.00
CA MET A 26 22.39 11.26 17.77
C MET A 26 21.62 10.57 16.64
N PRO A 27 20.94 11.36 15.79
CA PRO A 27 20.17 10.80 14.71
C PRO A 27 21.06 9.98 13.76
N MET A 28 20.67 8.72 13.54
CA MET A 28 21.43 7.74 12.78
C MET A 28 21.36 8.06 11.28
N LYS A 29 22.52 8.17 10.62
CA LYS A 29 22.60 8.42 9.17
C LYS A 29 22.84 7.12 8.40
N LEU A 30 21.96 6.82 7.45
CA LEU A 30 21.98 5.66 6.58
C LEU A 30 22.15 6.09 5.11
N PRO A 31 23.30 5.86 4.47
CA PRO A 31 23.52 6.24 3.08
C PRO A 31 22.75 5.33 2.12
N ILE A 32 22.22 5.90 1.03
CA ILE A 32 21.57 5.15 -0.04
C ILE A 32 22.64 4.70 -1.05
N ILE A 33 22.99 3.41 -1.00
CA ILE A 33 24.10 2.85 -1.81
C ILE A 33 23.62 2.00 -2.99
N ALA A 34 22.49 1.30 -2.85
CA ALA A 34 22.05 0.30 -3.83
C ALA A 34 21.19 0.88 -4.97
N THR A 35 20.42 1.93 -4.71
CA THR A 35 19.47 2.49 -5.69
C THR A 35 20.12 3.60 -6.51
N ALA A 36 20.51 3.31 -7.76
CA ALA A 36 21.26 4.22 -8.64
C ALA A 36 20.68 5.64 -8.71
N ALA A 37 19.35 5.81 -8.84
CA ALA A 37 18.68 7.11 -8.91
C ALA A 37 18.79 7.97 -7.64
N HIS A 38 19.20 7.38 -6.52
CA HIS A 38 19.27 8.00 -5.21
C HIS A 38 20.65 7.91 -4.56
N GLN A 39 21.66 7.43 -5.29
CA GLN A 39 23.03 7.35 -4.79
C GLN A 39 23.53 8.71 -4.32
N GLY A 40 24.28 8.68 -3.21
CA GLY A 40 24.85 9.86 -2.53
C GLY A 40 23.86 10.62 -1.63
N LYS A 41 22.57 10.27 -1.63
CA LYS A 41 21.62 10.74 -0.61
C LYS A 41 21.73 9.89 0.66
N ALA A 42 21.22 10.40 1.78
CA ALA A 42 21.16 9.65 3.04
C ALA A 42 19.80 9.81 3.73
N LEU A 43 19.41 8.81 4.51
CA LEU A 43 18.30 8.89 5.45
C LEU A 43 18.87 9.18 6.83
N GLU A 44 18.33 10.15 7.52
CA GLU A 44 18.66 10.49 8.90
C GLU A 44 17.47 10.11 9.79
N LEU A 45 17.67 9.16 10.70
CA LEU A 45 16.64 8.61 11.57
C LEU A 45 16.79 9.22 12.96
N ASP A 46 15.73 9.86 13.44
CA ASP A 46 15.64 10.44 14.77
C ASP A 46 14.62 9.62 15.57
N SER A 47 15.11 8.88 16.56
CA SER A 47 14.32 7.99 17.42
C SER A 47 13.45 8.76 18.40
N GLU A 48 13.93 9.89 18.92
CA GLU A 48 13.18 10.70 19.88
C GLU A 48 12.01 11.41 19.21
N ARG A 49 12.22 11.90 17.99
CA ARG A 49 11.18 12.59 17.22
C ARG A 49 10.32 11.63 16.39
N GLU A 50 10.69 10.35 16.35
CA GLU A 50 10.08 9.34 15.48
C GLU A 50 10.01 9.83 14.03
N THR A 51 11.12 10.37 13.50
CA THR A 51 11.18 10.89 12.13
C THR A 51 12.29 10.28 11.28
N ILE A 52 12.08 10.29 9.98
CA ILE A 52 13.09 9.98 8.96
C ILE A 52 13.20 11.18 8.04
N THR A 53 14.42 11.69 7.91
CA THR A 53 14.74 12.87 7.11
C THR A 53 15.60 12.47 5.91
N LEU A 54 15.19 12.86 4.70
CA LEU A 54 15.98 12.67 3.49
C LEU A 54 16.99 13.81 3.36
N ARG A 55 18.27 13.44 3.32
CA ARG A 55 19.41 14.32 3.07
C ARG A 55 19.85 14.16 1.61
N GLY A 56 20.13 15.28 0.95
CA GLY A 56 20.63 15.32 -0.41
C GLY A 56 22.14 15.08 -0.50
N LEU A 57 22.69 15.26 -1.71
CA LEU A 57 24.10 14.95 -2.03
C LEU A 57 25.08 15.82 -1.23
N ASN A 58 24.66 17.03 -0.85
CA ASN A 58 25.47 17.99 -0.12
C ASN A 58 25.06 18.06 1.36
N GLY A 59 24.25 17.10 1.84
CA GLY A 59 23.73 17.07 3.21
C GLY A 59 22.53 18.00 3.46
N GLU A 60 22.01 18.64 2.41
CA GLU A 60 20.83 19.49 2.49
C GLU A 60 19.57 18.69 2.84
N HIS A 61 18.61 19.33 3.51
CA HIS A 61 17.32 18.72 3.82
C HIS A 61 16.41 18.69 2.58
N LEU A 62 15.93 17.52 2.20
CA LEU A 62 15.01 17.34 1.07
C LEU A 62 13.56 17.02 1.50
N GLY A 63 13.35 16.60 2.74
CA GLY A 63 12.03 16.30 3.29
C GLY A 63 12.08 15.38 4.51
N THR A 64 11.00 15.36 5.29
CA THR A 64 10.89 14.55 6.53
C THR A 64 9.53 13.84 6.56
N VAL A 65 9.52 12.61 7.06
CA VAL A 65 8.32 11.82 7.33
C VAL A 65 8.39 11.25 8.75
N THR A 66 7.23 10.96 9.35
CA THR A 66 7.15 10.32 10.67
C THR A 66 7.19 8.80 10.55
N TRP A 67 7.50 8.10 11.64
CA TRP A 67 7.40 6.65 11.72
C TRP A 67 5.98 6.18 11.40
N SER A 68 4.96 6.86 11.93
CA SER A 68 3.54 6.58 11.60
C SER A 68 3.29 6.61 10.10
N ALA A 69 3.78 7.62 9.38
CA ALA A 69 3.57 7.71 7.94
C ALA A 69 4.25 6.57 7.16
N ILE A 70 5.40 6.10 7.63
CA ILE A 70 6.08 4.92 7.05
C ILE A 70 5.32 3.63 7.36
N ILE A 71 4.84 3.46 8.59
CA ILE A 71 4.05 2.31 9.01
C ILE A 71 2.75 2.23 8.19
N ASP A 72 2.04 3.36 8.06
CA ASP A 72 0.83 3.48 7.24
C ASP A 72 1.12 3.14 5.77
N TYR A 73 2.27 3.58 5.25
CA TYR A 73 2.72 3.24 3.91
C TYR A 73 2.99 1.74 3.74
N ILE A 74 3.70 1.12 4.70
CA ILE A 74 4.01 -0.31 4.69
C ILE A 74 2.72 -1.12 4.71
N TRP A 75 1.81 -0.85 5.64
CA TRP A 75 0.51 -1.54 5.70
C TRP A 75 -0.32 -1.36 4.44
N ALA A 76 -0.34 -0.16 3.86
CA ALA A 76 -1.03 0.08 2.60
C ALA A 76 -0.39 -0.68 1.42
N SER A 77 0.93 -0.87 1.43
CA SER A 77 1.65 -1.63 0.39
C SER A 77 1.49 -3.15 0.55
N GLU A 78 1.64 -3.67 1.77
CA GLU A 78 1.51 -5.10 2.05
C GLU A 78 0.09 -5.59 1.79
N ASN A 79 -0.94 -4.82 2.16
CA ASN A 79 -2.32 -5.17 1.82
C ASN A 79 -2.58 -5.15 0.31
N GLN A 80 -1.95 -4.26 -0.45
CA GLN A 80 -2.08 -4.24 -1.91
C GLN A 80 -1.38 -5.43 -2.57
N ASP A 81 -0.19 -5.80 -2.08
CA ASP A 81 0.60 -6.91 -2.63
C ASP A 81 0.06 -8.27 -2.21
N ARG A 82 -0.30 -8.46 -0.94
CA ARG A 82 -0.96 -9.69 -0.45
C ARG A 82 -2.27 -9.96 -1.20
N ASN A 83 -3.05 -8.92 -1.46
CA ASN A 83 -4.29 -9.00 -2.25
C ASN A 83 -4.04 -9.10 -3.78
N ARG A 84 -2.80 -8.85 -4.23
CA ARG A 84 -2.34 -9.15 -5.61
C ARG A 84 -1.88 -10.60 -5.75
N TYR A 85 -1.28 -11.18 -4.72
CA TYR A 85 -0.75 -12.56 -4.73
C TYR A 85 -1.81 -13.63 -4.40
N LEU A 86 -2.91 -13.29 -3.72
CA LEU A 86 -4.00 -14.23 -3.39
C LEU A 86 -5.14 -14.25 -4.43
N ARG A 87 -4.94 -13.70 -5.62
CA ARG A 87 -6.01 -13.58 -6.61
C ARG A 87 -6.37 -14.95 -7.18
N ALA A 88 -7.57 -15.41 -6.86
CA ALA A 88 -8.14 -16.62 -7.46
C ALA A 88 -8.49 -16.43 -8.95
N GLU A 89 -8.70 -15.18 -9.40
CA GLU A 89 -9.21 -14.89 -10.74
C GLU A 89 -8.28 -13.99 -11.56
N VAL A 90 -8.14 -14.34 -12.85
CA VAL A 90 -7.32 -13.62 -13.84
C VAL A 90 -7.91 -12.23 -14.09
N ARG A 91 -7.03 -11.22 -14.23
CA ARG A 91 -7.41 -9.84 -14.56
C ARG A 91 -6.66 -9.34 -15.79
N ALA A 92 -7.27 -8.41 -16.53
CA ALA A 92 -6.63 -7.66 -17.60
C ALA A 92 -6.75 -6.14 -17.34
N PRO A 93 -5.71 -5.34 -17.63
CA PRO A 93 -5.83 -3.89 -17.71
C PRO A 93 -6.79 -3.53 -18.86
N LEU A 94 -7.93 -2.97 -18.52
CA LEU A 94 -8.98 -2.60 -19.48
C LEU A 94 -9.70 -1.34 -19.00
N ALA A 95 -9.76 -0.34 -19.89
CA ALA A 95 -10.50 0.89 -19.69
C ALA A 95 -11.91 0.76 -20.24
N VAL A 96 -12.89 0.69 -19.34
CA VAL A 96 -14.33 0.63 -19.65
C VAL A 96 -15.03 1.71 -18.87
N LYS A 97 -16.01 2.36 -19.50
CA LYS A 97 -16.90 3.30 -18.83
C LYS A 97 -17.79 2.52 -17.84
N VAL A 98 -17.71 2.91 -16.58
CA VAL A 98 -18.51 2.35 -15.49
C VAL A 98 -19.32 3.46 -14.84
N ARG A 99 -20.58 3.17 -14.54
CA ARG A 99 -21.41 4.01 -13.67
C ARG A 99 -21.60 3.28 -12.36
N TYR A 100 -21.42 3.98 -11.25
CA TYR A 100 -21.60 3.39 -9.92
C TYR A 100 -22.29 4.36 -8.96
N TRP A 101 -22.92 3.81 -7.93
CA TRP A 101 -23.56 4.58 -6.87
C TRP A 101 -23.64 3.77 -5.58
N ALA A 102 -23.41 4.45 -4.45
CA ALA A 102 -23.73 3.93 -3.12
C ALA A 102 -25.25 4.07 -2.84
N PRO A 103 -25.80 3.39 -1.83
CA PRO A 103 -27.15 3.67 -1.35
C PRO A 103 -27.34 5.18 -1.11
N ASP A 104 -28.47 5.71 -1.57
CA ASP A 104 -28.87 7.11 -1.40
C ASP A 104 -27.89 8.17 -1.94
N SER A 105 -26.97 7.76 -2.83
CA SER A 105 -25.99 8.64 -3.47
C SER A 105 -26.26 8.82 -4.96
N ALA A 106 -25.82 9.94 -5.51
CA ALA A 106 -25.90 10.20 -6.96
C ALA A 106 -25.05 9.19 -7.76
N LYS A 107 -25.46 8.91 -9.00
CA LYS A 107 -24.65 8.12 -9.94
C LYS A 107 -23.40 8.88 -10.34
N VAL A 108 -22.27 8.21 -10.26
CA VAL A 108 -20.96 8.72 -10.70
C VAL A 108 -20.51 7.91 -11.90
N GLU A 109 -20.05 8.60 -12.95
CA GLU A 109 -19.41 7.97 -14.10
C GLU A 109 -17.89 8.00 -13.94
N SER A 110 -17.23 6.90 -14.27
CA SER A 110 -15.76 6.82 -14.29
C SER A 110 -15.26 5.76 -15.27
N LEU A 111 -13.95 5.51 -15.26
CA LEU A 111 -13.28 4.46 -16.01
C LEU A 111 -12.75 3.37 -15.08
N THR A 112 -12.69 2.15 -15.61
CA THR A 112 -11.96 1.06 -14.97
C THR A 112 -10.47 1.13 -15.30
N GLY A 113 -9.59 0.83 -14.34
CA GLY A 113 -8.15 0.62 -14.64
C GLY A 113 -7.78 -0.87 -14.77
N GLY A 114 -8.73 -1.78 -14.51
CA GLY A 114 -8.57 -3.21 -14.70
C GLY A 114 -9.80 -3.99 -14.23
N ILE A 115 -10.04 -5.14 -14.86
CA ILE A 115 -11.22 -5.97 -14.64
C ILE A 115 -10.84 -7.46 -14.59
N GLY A 116 -11.58 -8.24 -13.81
CA GLY A 116 -11.61 -9.70 -13.84
C GLY A 116 -12.93 -10.21 -13.29
N GLY A 117 -13.15 -11.52 -13.30
CA GLY A 117 -14.45 -12.07 -12.91
C GLY A 117 -14.80 -11.84 -11.43
N GLY A 118 -13.82 -11.59 -10.56
CA GLY A 118 -14.04 -11.29 -9.14
C GLY A 118 -14.25 -9.81 -8.82
N GLY A 119 -14.03 -8.90 -9.77
CA GLY A 119 -14.18 -7.46 -9.51
C GLY A 119 -13.39 -6.57 -10.45
N LEU A 120 -13.38 -5.29 -10.15
CA LEU A 120 -12.75 -4.26 -10.98
C LEU A 120 -12.05 -3.18 -10.13
N PHE A 121 -11.19 -2.41 -10.77
CA PHE A 121 -10.61 -1.19 -10.20
C PHE A 121 -11.27 0.01 -10.87
N ILE A 122 -11.89 0.89 -10.10
CA ILE A 122 -12.51 2.13 -10.57
C ILE A 122 -11.53 3.27 -10.29
N GLU A 123 -11.18 4.02 -11.33
CA GLU A 123 -10.40 5.25 -11.17
C GLU A 123 -11.26 6.31 -10.49
N SER A 124 -10.73 6.96 -9.47
CA SER A 124 -11.44 8.04 -8.78
C SER A 124 -10.47 8.92 -8.02
N VAL A 125 -10.64 10.23 -8.18
CA VAL A 125 -9.91 11.24 -7.37
C VAL A 125 -10.47 11.36 -5.95
N ALA A 126 -11.71 10.90 -5.75
CA ALA A 126 -12.40 10.85 -4.46
C ALA A 126 -12.99 9.43 -4.30
N PRO A 127 -12.14 8.42 -4.01
CA PRO A 127 -12.60 7.05 -3.81
C PRO A 127 -13.50 6.94 -2.59
N LEU A 128 -14.47 6.03 -2.63
CA LEU A 128 -15.33 5.70 -1.49
C LEU A 128 -14.56 4.89 -0.45
N ASP A 129 -15.01 4.92 0.80
CA ASP A 129 -14.36 4.23 1.91
C ASP A 129 -14.40 2.71 1.75
N VAL A 130 -13.37 2.03 2.26
CA VAL A 130 -13.33 0.58 2.34
C VAL A 130 -14.52 0.07 3.15
N GLY A 131 -15.21 -0.93 2.62
CA GLY A 131 -16.43 -1.48 3.19
C GLY A 131 -17.70 -0.97 2.55
N THR A 132 -17.65 0.14 1.81
CA THR A 132 -18.82 0.73 1.15
C THR A 132 -19.40 -0.23 0.12
N GLU A 133 -20.70 -0.49 0.21
CA GLU A 133 -21.44 -1.23 -0.81
C GLU A 133 -21.88 -0.30 -1.93
N ILE A 134 -21.69 -0.73 -3.16
CA ILE A 134 -22.07 0.03 -4.35
C ILE A 134 -22.79 -0.86 -5.35
N ARG A 135 -23.66 -0.24 -6.14
CA ARG A 135 -24.19 -0.80 -7.38
C ARG A 135 -23.41 -0.22 -8.55
N MET A 136 -23.26 -1.01 -9.59
CA MET A 136 -22.57 -0.58 -10.80
C MET A 136 -23.21 -1.16 -12.05
N ASP A 137 -23.10 -0.39 -13.13
CA ASP A 137 -23.48 -0.81 -14.46
C ASP A 137 -22.40 -0.39 -15.49
N PHE A 138 -22.10 -1.27 -16.44
CA PHE A 138 -21.07 -1.06 -17.47
C PHE A 138 -21.28 -1.99 -18.67
N ALA A 139 -20.73 -1.63 -19.83
CA ALA A 139 -20.72 -2.50 -21.02
C ALA A 139 -19.29 -2.94 -21.35
N LEU A 140 -19.13 -4.16 -21.83
CA LEU A 140 -17.84 -4.64 -22.31
C LEU A 140 -17.57 -4.12 -23.73
N PRO A 141 -16.30 -3.89 -24.11
CA PRO A 141 -15.95 -3.31 -25.42
C PRO A 141 -16.34 -4.20 -26.61
N ASP A 142 -16.36 -5.51 -26.44
CA ASP A 142 -16.80 -6.48 -27.45
C ASP A 142 -18.32 -6.52 -27.62
N ARG A 143 -19.08 -5.98 -26.64
CA ARG A 143 -20.55 -5.97 -26.61
C ARG A 143 -21.08 -4.65 -26.01
N PRO A 144 -20.89 -3.51 -26.70
CA PRO A 144 -21.19 -2.19 -26.14
C PRO A 144 -22.69 -1.91 -25.89
N LEU A 145 -23.57 -2.71 -26.50
CA LEU A 145 -25.03 -2.59 -26.33
C LEU A 145 -25.56 -3.42 -25.15
N GLU A 146 -24.75 -4.31 -24.58
CA GLU A 146 -25.15 -5.18 -23.48
C GLU A 146 -24.63 -4.61 -22.15
N ILE A 147 -25.53 -4.01 -21.38
CA ILE A 147 -25.22 -3.50 -20.04
C ILE A 147 -25.16 -4.67 -19.06
N LEU A 148 -24.04 -4.80 -18.37
CA LEU A 148 -23.85 -5.67 -17.23
C LEU A 148 -24.15 -4.89 -15.95
N GLU A 149 -24.90 -5.50 -15.05
CA GLU A 149 -25.17 -4.97 -13.72
C GLU A 149 -24.49 -5.82 -12.65
N ALA A 150 -23.98 -5.17 -11.61
CA ALA A 150 -23.38 -5.83 -10.47
C ALA A 150 -23.57 -5.04 -9.18
N LYS A 151 -23.53 -5.74 -8.06
CA LYS A 151 -23.23 -5.13 -6.75
C LYS A 151 -21.81 -5.48 -6.35
N GLY A 152 -21.18 -4.59 -5.62
CA GLY A 152 -19.85 -4.82 -5.11
C GLY A 152 -19.56 -4.07 -3.82
N LYS A 153 -18.44 -4.45 -3.20
CA LYS A 153 -17.93 -3.85 -1.98
C LYS A 153 -16.55 -3.28 -2.24
N VAL A 154 -16.30 -2.06 -1.77
CA VAL A 154 -14.96 -1.47 -1.81
C VAL A 154 -14.07 -2.25 -0.85
N VAL A 155 -13.00 -2.84 -1.36
CA VAL A 155 -12.09 -3.71 -0.58
C VAL A 155 -10.74 -3.08 -0.32
N TRP A 156 -10.35 -2.06 -1.08
CA TRP A 156 -9.18 -1.23 -0.81
C TRP A 156 -9.25 0.09 -1.60
N VAL A 157 -8.53 1.08 -1.10
CA VAL A 157 -8.45 2.42 -1.70
C VAL A 157 -7.00 2.76 -2.02
N ARG A 158 -6.78 3.39 -3.18
CA ARG A 158 -5.52 4.02 -3.55
C ARG A 158 -5.72 5.53 -3.59
N ALA A 159 -5.25 6.19 -2.54
CA ALA A 159 -5.26 7.64 -2.46
C ALA A 159 -4.35 8.29 -3.51
N LYS A 160 -4.72 9.51 -3.89
CA LYS A 160 -3.88 10.39 -4.71
C LYS A 160 -2.69 10.84 -3.87
N LEU A 161 -1.54 10.20 -4.05
CA LEU A 161 -0.25 10.70 -3.55
C LEU A 161 0.45 11.44 -4.69
N GLU A 162 0.94 12.65 -4.41
CA GLU A 162 1.55 13.58 -5.39
C GLU A 162 2.68 12.96 -6.24
N ARG A 163 3.24 11.82 -5.83
CA ARG A 163 4.40 11.18 -6.45
C ARG A 163 4.14 9.79 -7.06
N ARG A 164 2.89 9.30 -7.12
CA ARG A 164 2.62 7.98 -7.74
C ARG A 164 2.32 8.10 -9.23
N VAL A 165 2.90 7.18 -10.01
CA VAL A 165 2.66 7.00 -11.46
C VAL A 165 1.29 6.38 -11.75
N HIS A 166 0.63 5.80 -10.74
CA HIS A 166 -0.66 5.13 -10.91
C HIS A 166 -1.84 6.03 -10.57
N PHE A 167 -2.93 5.92 -11.33
CA PHE A 167 -4.18 6.64 -11.09
C PHE A 167 -4.75 6.33 -9.69
N PRO A 168 -5.27 7.35 -8.98
CA PRO A 168 -6.02 7.13 -7.75
C PRO A 168 -7.33 6.41 -8.03
N GLY A 169 -7.87 5.71 -7.03
CA GLY A 169 -9.12 5.01 -7.19
C GLY A 169 -9.37 3.96 -6.12
N MET A 170 -10.25 3.02 -6.43
CA MET A 170 -10.70 2.00 -5.49
C MET A 170 -10.84 0.64 -6.15
N GLY A 171 -10.44 -0.39 -5.42
CA GLY A 171 -10.69 -1.78 -5.78
C GLY A 171 -12.05 -2.21 -5.26
N VAL A 172 -12.87 -2.76 -6.16
CA VAL A 172 -14.21 -3.25 -5.85
C VAL A 172 -14.27 -4.75 -6.12
N GLU A 173 -14.74 -5.50 -5.15
CA GLU A 173 -15.06 -6.94 -5.27
C GLU A 173 -16.54 -7.09 -5.62
N PHE A 174 -16.88 -7.95 -6.59
CA PHE A 174 -18.28 -8.22 -6.92
C PHE A 174 -18.91 -9.09 -5.83
N THR A 175 -19.95 -8.58 -5.19
CA THR A 175 -20.76 -9.31 -4.20
C THR A 175 -21.96 -9.99 -4.87
N GLU A 176 -22.53 -9.38 -5.91
CA GLU A 176 -23.63 -9.97 -6.68
C GLU A 176 -23.44 -9.66 -8.18
N MET A 177 -23.51 -10.71 -9.02
CA MET A 177 -23.47 -10.61 -10.48
C MET A 177 -24.01 -11.92 -11.07
N SER A 178 -24.67 -11.87 -12.23
CA SER A 178 -25.10 -13.10 -12.92
C SER A 178 -23.92 -13.94 -13.41
N THR A 179 -24.11 -15.25 -13.43
CA THR A 179 -23.08 -16.20 -13.89
C THR A 179 -22.67 -15.93 -15.34
N GLU A 180 -23.62 -15.54 -16.19
CA GLU A 180 -23.41 -15.18 -17.59
C GLU A 180 -22.61 -13.89 -17.74
N ALA A 181 -22.86 -12.88 -16.90
CA ALA A 181 -22.05 -11.65 -16.88
C ALA A 181 -20.62 -11.94 -16.44
N ARG A 182 -20.44 -12.72 -15.35
CA ARG A 182 -19.11 -13.13 -14.87
C ARG A 182 -18.34 -13.91 -15.93
N LYS A 183 -18.99 -14.88 -16.58
CA LYS A 183 -18.39 -15.68 -17.65
C LYS A 183 -17.91 -14.80 -18.80
N ARG A 184 -18.73 -13.84 -19.26
CA ARG A 184 -18.36 -12.89 -20.32
C ARG A 184 -17.11 -12.08 -19.96
N ILE A 185 -17.02 -11.60 -18.72
CA ILE A 185 -15.83 -10.88 -18.24
C ILE A 185 -14.58 -11.78 -18.29
N VAL A 186 -14.69 -13.00 -17.77
CA VAL A 186 -13.56 -13.95 -17.73
C VAL A 186 -13.10 -14.32 -19.14
N GLU A 187 -14.03 -14.56 -20.07
CA GLU A 187 -13.72 -14.85 -21.48
C GLU A 187 -12.96 -13.70 -22.14
N LEU A 188 -13.46 -12.47 -22.00
CA LEU A 188 -12.81 -11.29 -22.55
C LEU A 188 -11.41 -11.10 -21.97
N VAL A 189 -11.27 -11.16 -20.65
CA VAL A 189 -9.99 -11.01 -19.95
C VAL A 189 -8.98 -12.06 -20.39
N THR A 190 -9.43 -13.31 -20.54
CA THR A 190 -8.58 -14.41 -21.01
C THR A 190 -8.10 -14.18 -22.44
N ALA A 191 -8.99 -13.71 -23.33
CA ALA A 191 -8.65 -13.38 -24.71
C ALA A 191 -7.65 -12.21 -24.79
N LEU A 192 -7.88 -11.13 -24.03
CA LEU A 192 -6.99 -9.98 -23.97
C LEU A 192 -5.59 -10.35 -23.50
N ASN A 193 -5.50 -11.17 -22.45
CA ASN A 193 -4.21 -11.61 -21.92
C ASN A 193 -3.47 -12.50 -22.91
N ARG A 194 -4.15 -13.41 -23.61
CA ARG A 194 -3.52 -14.26 -24.64
C ARG A 194 -2.86 -13.42 -25.74
N ASN A 195 -3.52 -12.37 -26.20
CA ASN A 195 -3.00 -11.54 -27.29
C ASN A 195 -1.78 -10.70 -26.88
N ARG A 196 -1.69 -10.28 -25.61
CA ARG A 196 -0.56 -9.48 -25.10
C ARG A 196 0.75 -10.24 -24.94
N PHE A 197 0.72 -11.58 -24.97
CA PHE A 197 1.93 -12.40 -24.87
C PHE A 197 2.42 -12.90 -26.24
N GLN A 198 1.82 -12.45 -27.34
CA GLN A 198 2.23 -12.79 -28.72
C GLN A 198 2.87 -11.62 -29.49
N GLU A 199 3.06 -10.48 -28.84
CA GLU A 199 3.88 -9.34 -29.29
C GLU A 199 5.19 -9.29 -28.48
#